data_AF-F7NNK1-F1
#
_entry.id   AF-F7NNK1-F1
#
_cell.length_a   1.000
_cell.length_b   1.000
_cell.length_c   1.000
_cell.angle_alpha   90.00
_cell.angle_beta   90.00
_cell.angle_gamma   90.00
#
_symmetry.space_group_name_H-M   'P 1'
#
loop_
_entity.id
_entity.type
_entity.pdbx_description
1 polymer ?
#
loop_
_entity_poly.entity_id
_entity_poly.type
_entity_poly.pdbx_seq_one_letter_code
_entity_poly.pdbx_strand_id
1 'polypeptide(L)'
;MSVYAYILNAENDFEKSLSTPVAVEKFFNEFWLPAAEELGLKWIPTFSAGMDVTKEDVSEILDELSRLKKWAKKHQQMSQDDRTYMISRIELLEERLPQAFRRENAVMFIG
;
A
#
# COMPACT_ATOMS: atom_id res chain seq x y z
N MET A 1 -13.88 -8.46 0.52
CA MET A 1 -12.59 -8.72 1.17
C MET A 1 -11.87 -7.38 1.36
N SER A 2 -10.67 -7.36 1.92
CA SER A 2 -9.94 -6.13 2.25
C SER A 2 -8.45 -6.38 2.10
N VAL A 3 -7.74 -5.46 1.49
CA VAL A 3 -6.30 -5.55 1.27
C VAL A 3 -5.57 -5.08 2.53
N TYR A 4 -4.65 -5.90 3.02
CA TYR A 4 -3.82 -5.69 4.19
C TYR A 4 -2.35 -5.99 3.90
N ALA A 5 -1.47 -5.23 4.55
CA ALA A 5 -0.03 -5.50 4.56
C ALA A 5 0.38 -6.03 5.94
N TYR A 6 1.12 -7.14 6.02
CA TYR A 6 1.62 -7.69 7.28
C TYR A 6 2.88 -8.54 7.06
N ILE A 7 3.70 -8.72 8.10
CA ILE A 7 4.93 -9.51 8.02
C ILE A 7 4.59 -11.00 8.14
N LEU A 8 4.97 -11.82 7.16
CA LEU A 8 4.64 -13.25 7.12
C LEU A 8 5.26 -14.06 8.27
N ASN A 9 6.52 -13.74 8.58
CA ASN A 9 7.31 -14.43 9.60
C ASN A 9 7.68 -13.46 10.73
N ALA A 10 6.66 -12.86 11.36
CA ALA A 10 6.87 -11.92 12.44
C ALA A 10 7.48 -12.60 13.68
N GLU A 11 8.70 -12.22 14.06
CA GLU A 11 9.48 -12.86 15.14
C GLU A 11 9.26 -12.19 16.51
N ASN A 12 8.80 -10.95 16.52
CA ASN A 12 8.65 -10.14 17.74
C ASN A 12 7.32 -9.37 17.74
N ASP A 13 6.94 -8.84 18.90
CA ASP A 13 5.65 -8.15 19.07
C ASP A 13 5.54 -6.87 18.25
N PHE A 14 6.68 -6.22 17.97
CA PHE A 14 6.70 -5.07 17.07
C PHE A 14 6.32 -5.49 15.64
N GLU A 15 6.92 -6.56 15.10
CA GLU A 15 6.59 -7.08 13.78
C GLU A 15 5.14 -7.57 13.68
N LYS A 16 4.62 -8.22 14.73
CA LYS A 16 3.21 -8.62 14.81
C LYS A 16 2.27 -7.42 14.79
N SER A 17 2.69 -6.29 15.36
CA SER A 17 1.91 -5.04 15.38
C SER A 17 1.95 -4.26 14.07
N LEU A 18 2.82 -4.62 13.12
CA LEU A 18 3.01 -3.91 11.85
C LEU A 18 1.96 -4.23 10.76
N SER A 19 0.83 -4.84 11.14
CA SER A 19 -0.31 -5.00 10.24
C SER A 19 -0.86 -3.63 9.82
N THR A 20 -0.87 -3.36 8.53
CA THR A 20 -1.25 -2.08 7.95
C THR A 20 -2.42 -2.29 7.00
N PRO A 21 -3.60 -1.72 7.29
CA PRO A 21 -4.73 -1.85 6.38
C PRO A 21 -4.44 -0.99 5.12
N VAL A 22 -4.64 -1.53 3.90
CA VAL A 22 -4.43 -0.82 2.62
C VAL A 22 -5.72 -0.16 2.12
N ALA A 23 -6.73 -0.95 1.78
CA ALA A 23 -8.07 -0.47 1.44
C ALA A 23 -9.10 -1.61 1.57
N VAL A 24 -10.38 -1.27 1.70
CA VAL A 24 -11.44 -2.24 1.42
C VAL A 24 -11.51 -2.51 -0.08
N GLU A 25 -11.81 -3.73 -0.49
CA GLU A 25 -11.76 -4.17 -1.90
C GLU A 25 -12.59 -3.29 -2.83
N LYS A 26 -13.79 -2.87 -2.39
CA LYS A 26 -14.64 -1.94 -3.16
C LYS A 26 -13.89 -0.63 -3.47
N PHE A 27 -13.29 -0.01 -2.46
CA PHE A 27 -12.56 1.25 -2.59
C PHE A 27 -11.29 1.07 -3.43
N PHE A 28 -10.63 -0.07 -3.30
CA PHE A 28 -9.46 -0.40 -4.09
C PHE A 28 -9.80 -0.47 -5.58
N ASN A 29 -10.87 -1.20 -5.94
CA ASN A 29 -11.32 -1.32 -7.32
C ASN A 29 -11.89 -0.01 -7.89
N GLU A 30 -12.48 0.83 -7.04
CA GLU A 30 -13.08 2.10 -7.45
C GLU A 30 -12.03 3.21 -7.69
N PHE A 31 -10.95 3.24 -6.91
CA PHE A 31 -9.98 4.35 -6.95
C PHE A 31 -8.53 3.92 -7.14
N TRP A 32 -8.05 2.88 -6.46
CA TRP A 32 -6.64 2.49 -6.50
C TRP A 32 -6.27 1.86 -7.85
N LEU A 33 -7.07 0.89 -8.30
CA LEU A 33 -6.81 0.17 -9.53
C LEU A 33 -6.91 1.08 -10.77
N PRO A 34 -7.96 1.91 -10.95
CA PRO A 34 -8.03 2.83 -12.09
C PRO A 34 -6.91 3.85 -12.10
N ALA A 35 -6.54 4.39 -10.93
CA ALA A 35 -5.41 5.32 -10.82
C ALA A 35 -4.07 4.64 -11.15
N ALA A 36 -3.89 3.39 -10.73
CA ALA A 36 -2.70 2.63 -11.02
C ALA A 36 -2.56 2.33 -12.53
N GLU A 37 -3.67 1.99 -13.20
CA GLU A 37 -3.73 1.83 -14.65
C GLU A 37 -3.42 3.14 -15.39
N GLU A 38 -4.05 4.26 -14.98
CA GLU A 38 -3.83 5.59 -15.57
C GLU A 38 -2.35 6.02 -15.45
N LEU A 39 -1.74 5.75 -14.30
CA LEU A 39 -0.35 6.09 -14.02
C LEU A 39 0.65 5.05 -14.57
N GLY A 40 0.20 3.90 -15.08
CA GLY A 40 1.09 2.82 -15.50
C GLY A 40 1.95 2.26 -14.36
N LEU A 41 1.36 2.10 -13.18
CA LEU A 41 1.98 1.48 -12.00
C LEU A 41 2.01 -0.04 -12.16
N LYS A 42 3.02 -0.70 -11.57
CA LYS A 42 3.23 -2.14 -11.66
C LYS A 42 2.96 -2.86 -10.35
N TRP A 43 3.34 -2.27 -9.22
CA TRP A 43 3.22 -2.88 -7.89
C TRP A 43 1.82 -2.66 -7.29
N ILE A 44 1.28 -1.45 -7.40
CA ILE A 44 -0.04 -1.15 -6.82
C ILE A 44 -1.14 -2.10 -7.34
N PRO A 45 -1.28 -2.38 -8.65
CA PRO A 45 -2.33 -3.27 -9.16
C PRO A 45 -2.28 -4.70 -8.60
N THR A 46 -1.10 -5.19 -8.19
CA THR A 46 -0.94 -6.56 -7.69
C THR A 46 -1.32 -6.71 -6.22
N PHE A 47 -1.54 -5.61 -5.49
CA PHE A 47 -1.91 -5.65 -4.08
C PHE A 47 -3.20 -6.43 -3.81
N SER A 48 -4.18 -6.42 -4.71
CA SER A 48 -5.43 -7.17 -4.51
C SER A 48 -5.29 -8.68 -4.77
N ALA A 49 -4.25 -9.10 -5.50
CA ALA A 49 -3.99 -10.50 -5.80
C ALA A 49 -3.15 -11.20 -4.72
N GLY A 50 -2.54 -10.43 -3.81
CA GLY A 50 -1.57 -10.94 -2.85
C GLY A 50 -0.17 -10.97 -3.45
N MET A 51 0.80 -10.38 -2.74
CA MET A 51 2.21 -10.45 -3.12
C MET A 51 3.14 -10.41 -1.93
N ASP A 52 4.30 -11.04 -2.10
CA ASP A 52 5.41 -10.96 -1.16
C ASP A 52 6.32 -9.80 -1.55
N VAL A 53 6.57 -8.92 -0.59
CA VAL A 53 7.42 -7.74 -0.71
C VAL A 53 8.69 -7.97 0.09
N THR A 54 9.82 -7.80 -0.59
CA THR A 54 11.16 -7.85 -0.01
C THR A 54 11.73 -6.44 0.17
N LYS A 55 12.88 -6.33 0.83
CA LYS A 55 13.52 -5.04 1.12
C LYS A 55 13.90 -4.29 -0.17
N GLU A 56 14.27 -5.03 -1.20
CA GLU A 56 14.68 -4.54 -2.51
C GLU A 56 13.53 -3.84 -3.24
N ASP A 57 12.30 -4.35 -3.04
CA ASP A 57 11.09 -3.84 -3.70
C ASP A 57 10.56 -2.55 -3.07
N VAL A 58 10.92 -2.29 -1.80
CA VAL A 58 10.39 -1.17 -0.99
C VAL A 58 10.54 0.16 -1.70
N SER A 59 11.71 0.42 -2.31
CA SER A 59 11.96 1.71 -2.96
C SER A 59 11.00 1.94 -4.14
N GLU A 60 10.77 0.91 -4.95
CA GLU A 60 9.87 1.01 -6.11
C GLU A 60 8.41 1.19 -5.66
N ILE A 61 7.99 0.45 -4.63
CA ILE A 61 6.64 0.54 -4.08
C ILE A 61 6.38 1.94 -3.48
N LEU A 62 7.34 2.49 -2.74
CA LEU A 62 7.23 3.85 -2.18
C LEU A 62 7.13 4.92 -3.28
N ASP A 63 7.88 4.75 -4.37
CA ASP A 63 7.80 5.65 -5.52
C ASP A 63 6.41 5.60 -6.17
N GLU A 64 5.83 4.40 -6.34
CA GLU A 64 4.47 4.24 -6.85
C GLU A 64 3.41 4.84 -5.91
N LEU A 65 3.53 4.61 -4.60
CA LEU A 65 2.66 5.20 -3.58
C LEU A 65 2.71 6.73 -3.62
N SER A 66 3.89 7.32 -3.80
CA SER A 66 4.06 8.77 -3.94
C SER A 66 3.35 9.33 -5.17
N ARG A 67 3.42 8.61 -6.30
CA ARG A 67 2.71 8.96 -7.55
C ARG A 67 1.20 8.86 -7.36
N LEU A 68 0.73 7.78 -6.73
CA LEU A 68 -0.67 7.56 -6.40
C LEU A 68 -1.22 8.66 -5.47
N LYS A 69 -0.45 9.06 -4.44
CA LYS A 69 -0.80 10.17 -3.54
C LYS A 69 -0.95 11.49 -4.28
N LYS A 70 -0.04 11.78 -5.22
CA LYS A 70 -0.10 12.99 -6.06
C LYS A 70 -1.32 12.98 -6.98
N TRP A 71 -1.69 11.82 -7.52
CA TRP A 71 -2.90 11.65 -8.32
C TRP A 71 -4.16 11.92 -7.48
N ALA A 72 -4.29 11.30 -6.30
CA ALA A 72 -5.44 11.48 -5.42
C ALA A 72 -5.66 12.96 -5.02
N LYS A 73 -4.57 13.70 -4.79
CA LYS A 73 -4.61 15.16 -4.50
C LYS A 73 -5.15 16.01 -5.65
N LYS A 74 -4.99 15.56 -6.89
CA LYS A 74 -5.37 16.32 -8.11
C LYS A 74 -6.67 15.82 -8.74
N HIS A 75 -7.12 14.62 -8.40
CA HIS A 75 -8.30 14.01 -9.02
C HIS A 75 -9.57 14.77 -8.64
N GLN A 76 -10.24 15.36 -9.63
CA GLN A 76 -11.35 16.30 -9.42
C GLN A 76 -12.68 15.62 -9.07
N GLN A 77 -12.87 14.36 -9.49
CA GLN A 77 -14.14 13.64 -9.31
C GLN A 77 -14.21 12.88 -7.97
N MET A 78 -13.11 12.80 -7.24
CA MET A 78 -13.05 12.15 -5.93
C MET A 78 -13.61 13.11 -4.87
N SER A 79 -14.51 12.60 -4.02
CA SER A 79 -15.02 13.36 -2.89
C SER A 79 -13.89 13.74 -1.93
N GLN A 80 -14.10 14.78 -1.13
CA GLN A 80 -13.07 15.20 -0.16
C GLN A 80 -12.83 14.11 0.91
N ASP A 81 -13.86 13.35 1.28
CA ASP A 81 -13.76 12.27 2.26
C ASP A 81 -12.98 11.09 1.70
N ASP A 82 -13.29 10.65 0.47
CA ASP A 82 -12.57 9.57 -0.20
C ASP A 82 -11.10 9.94 -0.43
N ARG A 83 -10.84 11.19 -0.81
CA ARG A 83 -9.48 11.72 -0.98
C ARG A 83 -8.72 11.67 0.34
N THR A 84 -9.32 12.16 1.42
CA THR A 84 -8.70 12.18 2.74
C THR A 84 -8.42 10.76 3.22
N TYR A 85 -9.38 9.85 3.02
CA TYR A 85 -9.22 8.44 3.33
C TYR A 85 -8.05 7.83 2.53
N MET A 86 -8.05 7.93 1.20
CA MET A 86 -7.01 7.36 0.35
C MET A 86 -5.61 7.88 0.71
N ILE A 87 -5.46 9.20 0.90
CA ILE A 87 -4.19 9.80 1.29
C ILE A 87 -3.72 9.26 2.65
N SER A 88 -4.62 9.15 3.64
CA SER A 88 -4.25 8.62 4.96
C SER A 88 -3.74 7.18 4.91
N ARG A 89 -4.29 6.36 4.01
CA ARG A 89 -3.89 4.96 3.81
C ARG A 89 -2.55 4.85 3.10
N ILE A 90 -2.32 5.70 2.09
CA ILE A 90 -1.03 5.77 1.41
C ILE A 90 0.06 6.22 2.38
N GLU A 91 -0.19 7.27 3.18
CA GLU A 91 0.79 7.79 4.14
C GLU A 91 1.10 6.77 5.23
N LEU A 92 0.10 6.03 5.71
CA LEU A 92 0.33 4.93 6.65
C LEU A 92 1.21 3.83 6.03
N LEU A 93 1.00 3.47 4.77
CA LEU A 93 1.87 2.49 4.08
C LEU A 93 3.28 3.04 3.86
N GLU A 94 3.43 4.29 3.42
CA GLU A 94 4.72 4.95 3.26
C GLU A 94 5.53 4.94 4.58
N GLU A 95 4.85 5.10 5.72
CA GLU A 95 5.47 5.07 7.05
C GLU A 95 5.82 3.64 7.50
N ARG A 96 4.93 2.67 7.28
CA ARG A 96 5.04 1.33 7.85
C ARG A 96 5.87 0.37 7.01
N LEU A 97 5.86 0.52 5.68
CA LEU A 97 6.58 -0.36 4.76
C LEU A 97 8.10 -0.40 5.08
N PRO A 98 8.81 0.72 5.27
CA PRO A 98 10.24 0.68 5.63
C PRO A 98 10.50 0.06 7.00
N GLN A 99 9.56 0.20 7.94
CA GLN A 99 9.69 -0.32 9.29
C GLN A 99 9.62 -1.86 9.35
N ALA A 100 9.01 -2.49 8.34
CA ALA A 100 8.91 -3.94 8.24
C ALA A 100 10.27 -4.60 7.94
N PHE A 101 11.21 -3.88 7.34
CA PHE A 101 12.50 -4.41 6.88
C PHE A 101 13.67 -4.04 7.78
N ARG A 102 13.43 -4.00 9.10
CA ARG A 102 14.52 -3.89 10.10
C ARG A 102 15.46 -5.10 10.07
N ARG A 103 14.90 -6.27 9.71
CA ARG A 103 15.61 -7.52 9.50
C ARG A 103 15.72 -7.77 8.00
N GLU A 104 16.90 -8.19 7.53
CA GLU A 104 17.19 -8.34 6.09
C GLU A 104 16.30 -9.38 5.41
N ASN A 105 15.97 -10.46 6.09
CA ASN A 105 15.12 -11.54 5.57
C ASN A 105 13.65 -11.43 6.01
N ALA A 106 13.19 -10.23 6.39
CA ALA A 106 11.77 -9.98 6.60
C ALA A 106 11.04 -9.96 5.24
N VAL A 107 9.86 -10.57 5.21
CA VAL A 107 8.97 -10.56 4.04
C VAL A 107 7.63 -10.01 4.48
N MET A 108 7.15 -8.98 3.78
CA MET A 108 5.84 -8.40 4.01
C MET A 108 4.89 -8.89 2.92
N PHE A 109 3.79 -9.51 3.30
CA PHE A 109 2.71 -9.84 2.38
C PHE A 109 1.76 -8.66 2.27
N ILE A 110 1.32 -8.35 1.04
CA ILE A 110 0.27 -7.37 0.76
C ILE A 110 -0.83 -8.05 -0.07
N GLY A 111 -2.03 -8.19 0.50
CA GLY A 111 -3.18 -8.90 -0.09
C GLY A 111 -4.49 -8.68 0.64
#